data_AF-A0A931ZJH8-F1
#
_entry.id   AF-A0A931ZJH8-F1
#
_cell.length_a   1.000
_cell.length_b   1.000
_cell.length_c   1.000
_cell.angle_alpha   90.00
_cell.angle_beta   90.00
_cell.angle_gamma   90.00
#
_symmetry.space_group_name_H-M   'P 1'
#
loop_
_entity.id
_entity.type
_entity.pdbx_description
1 polymer ?
#
loop_
_entity_poly.entity_id
_entity_poly.type
_entity_poly.pdbx_seq_one_letter_code
_entity_poly.pdbx_strand_id
1 'polypeptide(L)'
;MNLFGCRVNINLSNFPEPTSLQERLGVQLIKRDTERTIFNDFLNSRLRLGCTIFEDMQRRAEESMSGKASQVDQATLSDFIVQELKARRNGTYSAYDHLVFDSMQALDSRAHTVQIALQNKKLAPQNVPAFYPGLRNKTEGLLKAKIREGLGDKEYDLFARREAVVRLLKEMSQEMFYGINKLGLNGESLQRYLRVLYLMGTLEVAPLERPGVLRQMVGKAIKDNVSLNLLTIKCLRFTYPYGNRLKLITSMDAEGVPSREGKIHYPLNEANYFDYLHEFSDIFTQEHIVLNTTVLVADLDLQDYFPDGKGHFVPDNDIQMAHEDIQKYTQNVQSRAGGGIVVLPLSRHLREHNLQQAYDQIRSLVMTDLLANKRTYLPEGIVETRVNYRYESNKKIFGIQNRNLARTRVCAQLASLFALQTLAGNITFLLAEDKGLENKLIGGKQKEGLPVVFVKLRDEA
;
A
#
# COMPACT_ATOMS: atom_id res chain seq x y z
N MET A 1 -15.35 35.67 -16.78
CA MET A 1 -14.14 36.50 -16.90
C MET A 1 -14.34 37.54 -18.01
N ASN A 2 -13.72 38.73 -18.00
CA ASN A 2 -13.86 39.73 -19.06
C ASN A 2 -12.52 39.94 -19.79
N LEU A 3 -12.47 39.70 -21.10
CA LEU A 3 -11.33 39.92 -21.97
C LEU A 3 -11.77 40.95 -23.03
N PHE A 4 -11.28 42.19 -22.94
CA PHE A 4 -11.60 43.28 -23.88
C PHE A 4 -13.10 43.57 -24.06
N GLY A 5 -13.93 43.43 -23.03
CA GLY A 5 -15.38 43.62 -23.11
C GLY A 5 -16.17 42.34 -23.36
N CYS A 6 -15.51 41.22 -23.70
CA CYS A 6 -16.15 39.91 -23.86
C CYS A 6 -16.14 39.12 -22.56
N ARG A 7 -17.32 38.68 -22.10
CA ARG A 7 -17.44 37.71 -21.00
C ARG A 7 -16.96 36.33 -21.45
N VAL A 8 -15.66 36.06 -21.31
CA VAL A 8 -15.08 34.71 -21.44
C VAL A 8 -15.41 33.91 -20.17
N ASN A 9 -16.37 32.99 -20.25
CA ASN A 9 -16.68 32.10 -19.15
C ASN A 9 -15.97 30.76 -19.38
N ILE A 10 -14.81 30.57 -18.75
CA ILE A 10 -14.05 29.31 -18.76
C ILE A 10 -14.65 28.36 -17.72
N ASN A 11 -15.98 28.24 -17.69
CA ASN A 11 -16.58 27.14 -16.97
C ASN A 11 -16.50 25.92 -17.86
N LEU A 12 -15.62 24.98 -17.51
CA LEU A 12 -15.41 23.76 -18.26
C LEU A 12 -16.73 22.99 -18.47
N SER A 13 -17.71 23.11 -17.57
CA SER A 13 -19.04 22.49 -17.71
C SER A 13 -19.86 23.03 -18.90
N ASN A 14 -19.49 24.17 -19.48
CA ASN A 14 -20.20 24.76 -20.62
C ASN A 14 -19.77 24.17 -21.97
N PHE A 15 -18.77 23.29 -21.98
CA PHE A 15 -18.23 22.68 -23.20
C PHE A 15 -18.48 21.18 -23.18
N PRO A 16 -18.76 20.55 -24.35
CA PRO A 16 -18.96 19.11 -24.45
C PRO A 16 -17.81 18.37 -23.76
N GLU A 17 -18.15 17.32 -23.01
CA GLU A 17 -17.10 16.47 -22.46
C GLU A 17 -16.25 15.91 -23.62
N PRO A 18 -14.93 15.86 -23.44
CA PRO A 18 -14.07 15.24 -24.44
C PRO A 18 -14.40 13.75 -24.59
N THR A 19 -13.78 13.06 -25.57
CA THR A 19 -13.70 11.59 -25.57
C THR A 19 -13.38 11.07 -24.17
N SER A 20 -13.88 9.87 -23.85
CA SER A 20 -13.91 9.38 -22.46
C SER A 20 -12.57 9.62 -21.78
N LEU A 21 -12.63 10.10 -20.54
CA LEU A 21 -11.46 10.49 -19.76
C LEU A 21 -10.38 9.39 -19.75
N GLN A 22 -10.87 8.15 -19.75
CA GLN A 22 -10.15 6.89 -19.90
C GLN A 22 -9.41 6.77 -21.24
N GLU A 23 -10.08 6.97 -22.38
CA GLU A 23 -9.45 6.89 -23.71
C GLU A 23 -8.31 7.90 -23.86
N ARG A 24 -8.53 9.14 -23.40
CA ARG A 24 -7.51 10.19 -23.45
C ARG A 24 -6.26 9.81 -22.67
N LEU A 25 -6.43 9.29 -21.45
CA LEU A 25 -5.30 8.86 -20.62
C LEU A 25 -4.65 7.58 -21.14
N GLY A 26 -5.43 6.64 -21.67
CA GLY A 26 -4.93 5.41 -22.28
C GLY A 26 -3.97 5.68 -23.45
N VAL A 27 -4.30 6.64 -24.32
CA VAL A 27 -3.41 7.08 -25.42
C VAL A 27 -2.12 7.73 -24.92
N GLN A 28 -2.18 8.49 -23.83
CA GLN A 28 -0.99 9.12 -23.24
C GLN A 28 -0.04 8.09 -22.60
N LEU A 29 -0.59 7.05 -21.98
CA LEU A 29 0.19 6.08 -21.20
C LEU A 29 0.71 4.91 -22.04
N ILE A 30 -0.07 4.44 -23.01
CA ILE A 30 0.22 3.23 -23.77
C ILE A 30 0.20 3.55 -25.27
N LYS A 31 1.35 3.34 -25.93
CA LYS A 31 1.54 3.73 -27.33
C LYS A 31 0.92 2.76 -28.34
N ARG A 32 0.95 1.45 -28.07
CA ARG A 32 0.46 0.42 -29.01
C ARG A 32 -1.03 0.16 -28.82
N ASP A 33 -1.77 0.08 -29.92
CA ASP A 33 -3.22 -0.13 -29.89
C ASP A 33 -3.64 -1.42 -29.19
N THR A 34 -2.94 -2.52 -29.44
CA THR A 34 -3.26 -3.82 -28.82
C THR A 34 -3.13 -3.79 -27.30
N GLU A 35 -2.09 -3.13 -26.78
CA GLU A 35 -1.85 -2.95 -25.34
C GLU A 35 -2.88 -1.98 -24.74
N ARG A 36 -3.31 -0.97 -25.50
CA ARG A 36 -4.39 -0.05 -25.10
C ARG A 36 -5.72 -0.76 -24.94
N THR A 37 -6.07 -1.63 -25.88
CA THR A 37 -7.33 -2.41 -25.80
C THR A 37 -7.34 -3.24 -24.52
N ILE A 38 -6.26 -3.98 -24.24
CA ILE A 38 -6.12 -4.78 -23.01
C ILE A 38 -6.28 -3.91 -21.76
N PHE A 39 -5.63 -2.75 -21.72
CA PHE A 39 -5.71 -1.86 -20.56
C PHE A 39 -7.12 -1.26 -20.41
N ASN A 40 -7.78 -0.92 -21.51
CA ASN A 40 -9.16 -0.44 -21.46
C ASN A 40 -10.13 -1.52 -20.99
N ASP A 41 -9.95 -2.77 -21.41
CA ASP A 41 -10.74 -3.91 -20.93
C ASP A 41 -10.56 -4.10 -19.41
N PHE A 42 -9.34 -3.91 -18.90
CA PHE A 42 -9.06 -3.89 -17.46
C PHE A 42 -9.80 -2.77 -16.76
N LEU A 43 -9.69 -1.54 -17.24
CA LEU A 43 -10.33 -0.37 -16.63
C LEU A 43 -11.87 -0.46 -16.64
N ASN A 44 -12.44 -1.09 -17.65
CA ASN A 44 -13.88 -1.33 -17.80
C ASN A 44 -14.39 -2.56 -17.04
N SER A 45 -13.49 -3.33 -16.43
CA SER A 45 -13.92 -4.47 -15.62
C SER A 45 -14.68 -4.03 -14.39
N ARG A 46 -15.76 -4.77 -14.08
CA ARG A 46 -16.62 -4.48 -12.92
C ARG A 46 -16.07 -5.10 -11.66
N LEU A 47 -16.04 -4.30 -10.60
CA LEU A 47 -15.82 -4.73 -9.23
C LEU A 47 -17.12 -5.32 -8.65
N ARG A 48 -17.03 -6.06 -7.54
CA ARG A 48 -18.22 -6.60 -6.82
C ARG A 48 -19.23 -5.52 -6.42
N LEU A 49 -18.76 -4.30 -6.18
CA LEU A 49 -19.58 -3.14 -5.83
C LEU A 49 -20.38 -2.56 -7.02
N GLY A 50 -20.28 -3.15 -8.21
CA GLY A 50 -21.05 -2.77 -9.40
C GLY A 50 -20.47 -1.63 -10.23
N CYS A 51 -19.46 -0.92 -9.71
CA CYS A 51 -18.67 0.07 -10.45
C CYS A 51 -17.53 -0.57 -11.25
N THR A 52 -17.04 0.15 -12.26
CA THR A 52 -15.82 -0.21 -12.98
C THR A 52 -14.57 0.16 -12.17
N ILE A 53 -13.42 -0.44 -12.51
CA ILE A 53 -12.13 -0.07 -11.92
C ILE A 53 -11.83 1.42 -12.15
N PHE A 54 -12.14 1.95 -13.33
CA PHE A 54 -11.90 3.36 -13.62
C PHE A 54 -12.76 4.29 -12.74
N GLU A 55 -14.04 3.97 -12.56
CA GLU A 55 -14.93 4.72 -11.67
C GLU A 55 -14.45 4.67 -10.21
N ASP A 56 -13.98 3.51 -9.75
CA ASP A 56 -13.42 3.36 -8.40
C ASP A 56 -12.13 4.18 -8.21
N MET A 57 -11.23 4.18 -9.19
CA MET A 57 -10.03 5.03 -9.18
C MET A 57 -10.38 6.52 -9.09
N GLN A 58 -11.42 6.96 -9.82
CA GLN A 58 -11.89 8.34 -9.76
C GLN A 58 -12.42 8.67 -8.36
N ARG A 59 -13.27 7.82 -7.78
CA ARG A 59 -13.80 8.01 -6.42
C ARG A 59 -12.70 8.09 -5.37
N ARG A 60 -11.73 7.17 -5.39
CA ARG A 60 -10.60 7.18 -4.44
C ARG A 60 -9.73 8.42 -4.58
N ALA A 61 -9.55 8.91 -5.80
CA ALA A 61 -8.83 10.16 -6.05
C ALA A 61 -9.58 11.38 -5.50
N GLU A 62 -10.91 11.37 -5.47
CA GLU A 62 -11.71 12.43 -4.85
C GLU A 62 -11.59 12.41 -3.32
N GLU A 63 -11.67 11.23 -2.71
CA GLU A 63 -11.55 11.03 -1.26
C GLU A 63 -10.15 11.38 -0.73
N SER A 64 -9.10 11.01 -1.46
CA SER A 64 -7.71 11.25 -1.06
C SER A 64 -7.29 12.74 -1.06
N MET A 65 -8.03 13.58 -1.79
CA MET A 65 -7.67 14.97 -2.05
C MET A 65 -8.46 15.99 -1.23
N SER A 66 -9.46 15.58 -0.45
CA SER A 66 -10.16 16.49 0.46
C SER A 66 -9.20 16.99 1.56
N GLY A 67 -8.70 18.22 1.40
CA GLY A 67 -7.92 18.92 2.44
C GLY A 67 -6.43 19.17 2.16
N LYS A 68 -5.91 18.91 0.95
CA LYS A 68 -4.51 19.24 0.57
C LYS A 68 -4.41 20.03 -0.72
N ALA A 69 -4.95 21.25 -0.74
CA ALA A 69 -4.74 22.18 -1.85
C ALA A 69 -3.59 23.13 -1.50
N SER A 70 -2.39 22.90 -2.05
CA SER A 70 -1.40 23.94 -2.43
C SER A 70 0.03 23.39 -2.45
N GLN A 71 0.60 23.06 -3.62
CA GLN A 71 2.06 23.14 -3.94
C GLN A 71 2.35 23.10 -5.47
N VAL A 72 1.38 23.36 -6.35
CA VAL A 72 1.60 23.33 -7.81
C VAL A 72 1.80 24.74 -8.33
N ASP A 73 2.81 24.96 -9.16
CA ASP A 73 3.07 26.27 -9.73
C ASP A 73 1.95 26.70 -10.71
N GLN A 74 1.69 28.00 -10.79
CA GLN A 74 0.62 28.54 -11.63
C GLN A 74 0.84 28.30 -13.14
N ALA A 75 2.07 28.10 -13.60
CA ALA A 75 2.34 27.83 -15.01
C ALA A 75 1.89 26.42 -15.39
N THR A 76 2.23 25.43 -14.57
CA THR A 76 1.79 24.03 -14.71
C THR A 76 0.26 23.93 -14.67
N LEU A 77 -0.39 24.62 -13.73
CA LEU A 77 -1.85 24.64 -13.65
C LEU A 77 -2.48 25.34 -14.87
N SER A 78 -1.90 26.45 -15.33
CA SER A 78 -2.35 27.13 -16.55
C SER A 78 -2.24 26.23 -17.79
N ASP A 79 -1.13 25.50 -17.93
CA ASP A 79 -0.92 24.60 -19.06
C ASP A 79 -1.89 23.42 -19.02
N PHE A 80 -2.19 22.88 -17.83
CA PHE A 80 -3.22 21.87 -17.63
C PHE A 80 -4.59 22.35 -18.13
N ILE A 81 -5.04 23.53 -17.70
CA ILE A 81 -6.33 24.09 -18.12
C ILE A 81 -6.37 24.33 -19.64
N VAL A 82 -5.28 24.81 -20.23
CA VAL A 82 -5.17 24.96 -21.70
C VAL A 82 -5.30 23.61 -22.40
N GLN A 83 -4.68 22.54 -21.88
CA GLN A 83 -4.80 21.20 -22.45
C GLN A 83 -6.22 20.65 -22.35
N GLU A 84 -6.90 20.87 -21.21
CA GLU A 84 -8.31 20.47 -21.06
C GLU A 84 -9.23 21.21 -22.04
N LEU A 85 -9.03 22.51 -22.23
CA LEU A 85 -9.77 23.28 -23.24
C LEU A 85 -9.50 22.84 -24.67
N LYS A 86 -8.26 22.42 -24.98
CA LYS A 86 -7.90 21.88 -26.30
C LYS A 86 -8.51 20.49 -26.54
N ALA A 87 -8.69 19.70 -25.49
CA ALA A 87 -9.26 18.37 -25.60
C ALA A 87 -10.78 18.38 -25.82
N ARG A 88 -11.49 19.38 -25.28
CA ARG A 88 -12.93 19.57 -25.50
C ARG A 88 -13.15 20.08 -26.92
N ARG A 89 -13.75 19.26 -27.78
CA ARG A 89 -14.04 19.63 -29.19
C ARG A 89 -15.50 20.01 -29.35
N ASN A 90 -15.75 21.04 -30.15
CA ASN A 90 -17.07 21.40 -30.65
C ASN A 90 -16.99 21.45 -32.18
N GLY A 91 -17.33 20.33 -32.83
CA GLY A 91 -17.08 20.10 -34.25
C GLY A 91 -15.58 19.93 -34.55
N THR A 92 -15.08 20.63 -35.57
CA THR A 92 -13.69 20.52 -36.05
C THR A 92 -12.67 21.24 -35.17
N TYR A 93 -13.11 22.12 -34.27
CA TYR A 93 -12.27 22.99 -33.46
C TYR A 93 -12.39 22.70 -31.97
N SER A 94 -11.32 22.96 -31.22
CA SER A 94 -11.36 22.83 -29.76
C SER A 94 -12.06 24.03 -29.11
N ALA A 95 -12.51 23.86 -27.86
CA ALA A 95 -13.02 24.96 -27.05
C ALA A 95 -11.96 26.07 -26.89
N TYR A 96 -10.68 25.68 -26.78
CA TYR A 96 -9.57 26.63 -26.79
C TYR A 96 -9.51 27.43 -28.10
N ASP A 97 -9.65 26.77 -29.26
CA ASP A 97 -9.63 27.45 -30.56
C ASP A 97 -10.80 28.43 -30.70
N HIS A 98 -12.01 28.05 -30.25
CA HIS A 98 -13.17 28.94 -30.24
C HIS A 98 -12.93 30.19 -29.37
N LEU A 99 -12.38 30.01 -28.17
CA LEU A 99 -12.02 31.14 -27.29
C LEU A 99 -10.98 32.07 -27.93
N VAL A 100 -10.00 31.51 -28.65
CA VAL A 100 -9.03 32.30 -29.42
C VAL A 100 -9.74 33.06 -30.53
N PHE A 101 -10.64 32.43 -31.29
CA PHE A 101 -11.35 33.09 -32.40
C PHE A 101 -12.27 34.21 -31.93
N ASP A 102 -13.08 33.97 -30.88
CA ASP A 102 -13.96 34.99 -30.31
C ASP A 102 -13.17 36.20 -29.82
N SER A 103 -12.03 35.95 -29.17
CA SER A 103 -11.14 37.00 -28.69
C SER A 103 -10.45 37.74 -29.84
N MET A 104 -10.08 37.04 -30.92
CA MET A 104 -9.53 37.67 -32.13
C MET A 104 -10.57 38.58 -32.81
N GLN A 105 -11.82 38.14 -32.92
CA GLN A 105 -12.90 38.93 -33.50
C GLN A 105 -13.20 40.19 -32.68
N ALA A 106 -13.14 40.10 -31.37
CA ALA A 106 -13.31 41.25 -30.48
C ALA A 106 -12.16 42.27 -30.63
N LEU A 107 -10.94 41.81 -30.93
CA LEU A 107 -9.76 42.66 -31.11
C LEU A 107 -9.67 43.27 -32.53
N ASP A 108 -10.06 42.52 -33.56
CA ASP A 108 -10.08 42.96 -34.95
C ASP A 108 -11.23 42.28 -35.70
N SER A 109 -12.23 43.07 -36.09
CA SER A 109 -13.41 42.56 -36.82
C SER A 109 -13.06 41.86 -38.14
N ARG A 110 -11.91 42.19 -38.77
CA ARG A 110 -11.43 41.53 -39.99
C ARG A 110 -11.03 40.08 -39.76
N ALA A 111 -10.72 39.70 -38.52
CA ALA A 111 -10.37 38.33 -38.15
C ALA A 111 -11.53 37.36 -38.41
N HIS A 112 -12.77 37.79 -38.24
CA HIS A 112 -13.96 36.97 -38.49
C HIS A 112 -14.05 36.50 -39.95
N THR A 113 -13.84 37.43 -40.89
CA THR A 113 -13.89 37.13 -42.34
C THR A 113 -12.78 36.16 -42.75
N VAL A 114 -11.56 36.36 -42.24
CA VAL A 114 -10.42 35.47 -42.53
C VAL A 114 -10.65 34.08 -41.93
N GLN A 115 -11.17 34.00 -40.71
CA GLN A 115 -11.47 32.74 -40.03
C GLN A 115 -12.57 31.95 -40.74
N ILE A 116 -13.66 32.60 -41.15
CA ILE A 116 -14.73 31.96 -41.95
C ILE A 116 -14.17 31.45 -43.29
N ALA A 117 -13.30 32.21 -43.94
CA ALA A 117 -12.68 31.79 -45.19
C ALA A 117 -11.76 30.57 -45.02
N LEU A 118 -11.01 30.50 -43.92
CA LEU A 118 -10.18 29.34 -43.54
C LEU A 118 -11.03 28.11 -43.19
N GLN A 119 -12.09 28.29 -42.39
CA GLN A 119 -13.01 27.22 -42.00
C GLN A 119 -13.71 26.58 -43.20
N ASN A 120 -14.12 27.39 -44.17
CA ASN A 120 -14.77 26.92 -45.38
C ASN A 120 -13.79 26.41 -46.45
N LYS A 121 -12.49 26.30 -46.15
CA LYS A 121 -11.42 25.96 -47.11
C LYS A 121 -11.40 26.87 -48.36
N LYS A 122 -11.94 28.08 -48.25
CA LYS A 122 -11.99 29.10 -49.31
C LYS A 122 -10.71 29.92 -49.39
N LEU A 123 -9.83 29.80 -48.40
CA LEU A 123 -8.54 30.47 -48.33
C LEU A 123 -7.42 29.43 -48.24
N ALA A 124 -6.51 29.44 -49.20
CA ALA A 124 -5.30 28.61 -49.14
C ALA A 124 -4.32 29.16 -48.08
N PRO A 125 -3.51 28.31 -47.42
CA PRO A 125 -2.57 28.74 -46.37
C PRO A 125 -1.65 29.89 -46.78
N GLN A 126 -1.23 29.92 -48.05
CA GLN A 126 -0.38 30.95 -48.64
C GLN A 126 -1.07 32.32 -48.84
N ASN A 127 -2.40 32.37 -48.78
CA ASN A 127 -3.21 33.58 -49.00
C ASN A 127 -3.74 34.18 -47.69
N VAL A 128 -3.26 33.69 -46.54
CA VAL A 128 -3.61 34.25 -45.23
C VAL A 128 -2.97 35.63 -45.08
N PRO A 129 -3.74 36.69 -44.77
CA PRO A 129 -3.17 38.02 -44.56
C PRO A 129 -2.08 38.03 -43.49
N ALA A 130 -0.99 38.75 -43.72
CA ALA A 130 0.18 38.77 -42.84
C ALA A 130 -0.13 39.18 -41.38
N PHE A 131 -1.19 39.98 -41.17
CA PHE A 131 -1.62 40.38 -39.82
C PHE A 131 -2.23 39.22 -39.01
N TYR A 132 -2.78 38.20 -39.67
CA TYR A 132 -3.62 37.18 -39.04
C TYR A 132 -2.81 36.23 -38.13
N PRO A 133 -1.66 35.66 -38.54
CA PRO A 133 -0.83 34.85 -37.64
C PRO A 133 -0.31 35.64 -36.43
N GLY A 134 0.07 36.91 -36.64
CA GLY A 134 0.51 37.79 -35.56
C GLY A 134 -0.60 38.10 -34.55
N LEU A 135 -1.82 38.36 -35.05
CA LEU A 135 -3.01 38.56 -34.22
C LEU A 135 -3.37 37.31 -33.43
N ARG A 136 -3.30 36.12 -34.05
CA ARG A 136 -3.54 34.85 -33.37
C ARG A 136 -2.54 34.62 -32.23
N ASN A 137 -1.25 34.76 -32.50
CA ASN A 137 -0.19 34.57 -31.48
C ASN A 137 -0.37 35.55 -30.31
N LYS A 138 -0.68 36.81 -30.59
CA LYS A 138 -0.96 37.83 -29.57
C LYS A 138 -2.18 37.43 -28.73
N THR A 139 -3.25 36.97 -29.36
CA THR A 139 -4.49 36.55 -28.69
C THR A 139 -4.26 35.31 -27.82
N GLU A 140 -3.51 34.32 -28.31
CA GLU A 140 -3.13 33.15 -27.52
C GLU A 140 -2.29 33.52 -26.29
N GLY A 141 -1.35 34.46 -26.42
CA GLY A 141 -0.56 34.97 -25.29
C GLY A 141 -1.42 35.65 -24.22
N LEU A 142 -2.37 36.49 -24.65
CA LEU A 142 -3.30 37.18 -23.76
C LEU A 142 -4.26 36.20 -23.07
N LEU A 143 -4.78 35.22 -23.81
CA LEU A 143 -5.66 34.19 -23.28
C LEU A 143 -4.94 33.35 -22.21
N LYS A 144 -3.70 32.93 -22.45
CA LYS A 144 -2.88 32.22 -21.45
C LYS A 144 -2.61 33.06 -20.21
N ALA A 145 -2.26 34.34 -20.37
CA ALA A 145 -2.06 35.24 -19.23
C ALA A 145 -3.33 35.37 -18.39
N LYS A 146 -4.49 35.45 -19.04
CA LYS A 146 -5.79 35.52 -18.35
C LYS A 146 -6.25 34.23 -17.71
N ILE A 147 -5.97 33.08 -18.34
CA ILE A 147 -6.16 31.78 -17.70
C ILE A 147 -5.36 31.75 -16.40
N ARG A 148 -4.08 32.13 -16.44
CA ARG A 148 -3.20 32.17 -15.26
C ARG A 148 -3.71 33.09 -14.15
N GLU A 149 -4.21 34.28 -14.49
CA GLU A 149 -4.79 35.22 -13.51
C GLU A 149 -6.09 34.70 -12.85
N GLY A 150 -6.82 33.81 -13.53
CA GLY A 150 -8.11 33.30 -13.07
C GLY A 150 -8.09 31.96 -12.37
N LEU A 151 -6.92 31.36 -12.13
CA LEU A 151 -6.80 30.07 -11.45
C LEU A 151 -7.10 30.23 -9.97
N GLY A 152 -7.98 29.38 -9.44
CA GLY A 152 -8.28 29.30 -8.01
C GLY A 152 -8.33 27.86 -7.52
N ASP A 153 -8.83 27.69 -6.30
CA ASP A 153 -8.82 26.40 -5.59
C ASP A 153 -9.53 25.28 -6.37
N LYS A 154 -10.57 25.61 -7.14
CA LYS A 154 -11.30 24.64 -7.96
C LYS A 154 -10.44 24.02 -9.06
N GLU A 155 -9.61 24.82 -9.72
CA GLU A 155 -8.70 24.34 -10.76
C GLU A 155 -7.58 23.51 -10.14
N TYR A 156 -7.07 23.90 -8.96
CA TYR A 156 -6.12 23.12 -8.19
C TYR A 156 -6.68 21.74 -7.80
N ASP A 157 -7.90 21.70 -7.27
CA ASP A 157 -8.58 20.46 -6.90
C ASP A 157 -8.78 19.56 -8.12
N LEU A 158 -9.21 20.13 -9.25
CA LEU A 158 -9.38 19.39 -10.50
C LEU A 158 -8.05 18.81 -10.99
N PHE A 159 -6.98 19.60 -10.99
CA PHE A 159 -5.64 19.14 -11.36
C PHE A 159 -5.15 18.03 -10.44
N ALA A 160 -5.31 18.18 -9.13
CA ALA A 160 -4.79 17.22 -8.17
C ALA A 160 -5.53 15.88 -8.22
N ARG A 161 -6.87 15.91 -8.37
CA ARG A 161 -7.67 14.70 -8.65
C ARG A 161 -7.21 14.01 -9.92
N ARG A 162 -6.97 14.80 -10.98
CA ARG A 162 -6.50 14.29 -12.27
C ARG A 162 -5.14 13.61 -12.16
N GLU A 163 -4.19 14.25 -11.49
CA GLU A 163 -2.86 13.69 -11.24
C GLU A 163 -2.91 12.41 -10.39
N ALA A 164 -3.79 12.36 -9.38
CA ALA A 164 -3.99 11.16 -8.58
C ALA A 164 -4.48 9.97 -9.43
N VAL A 165 -5.47 10.20 -10.31
CA VAL A 165 -5.95 9.17 -11.26
C VAL A 165 -4.82 8.77 -12.24
N VAL A 166 -4.10 9.75 -12.79
CA VAL A 166 -2.97 9.48 -13.72
C VAL A 166 -1.88 8.65 -13.04
N ARG A 167 -1.59 8.91 -11.76
CA ARG A 167 -0.63 8.12 -10.98
C ARG A 167 -1.09 6.66 -10.85
N LEU A 168 -2.34 6.43 -10.45
CA LEU A 168 -2.91 5.07 -10.35
C LEU A 168 -2.87 4.33 -11.69
N LEU A 169 -3.21 5.01 -12.79
CA LEU A 169 -3.13 4.42 -14.13
C LEU A 169 -1.69 4.12 -14.55
N LYS A 170 -0.72 5.00 -14.23
CA LYS A 170 0.70 4.75 -14.48
C LYS A 170 1.16 3.51 -13.74
N GLU A 171 0.84 3.38 -12.45
CA GLU A 171 1.15 2.21 -11.64
C GLU A 171 0.58 0.93 -12.27
N MET A 172 -0.72 0.92 -12.59
CA MET A 172 -1.35 -0.26 -13.23
C MET A 172 -0.79 -0.56 -14.63
N SER A 173 -0.40 0.45 -15.41
CA SER A 173 0.24 0.24 -16.71
C SER A 173 1.62 -0.42 -16.56
N GLN A 174 2.39 -0.05 -15.54
CA GLN A 174 3.69 -0.66 -15.24
C GLN A 174 3.53 -2.13 -14.83
N GLU A 175 2.49 -2.42 -14.04
CA GLU A 175 2.14 -3.80 -13.69
C GLU A 175 1.72 -4.60 -14.92
N MET A 176 0.92 -4.03 -15.82
CA MET A 176 0.53 -4.67 -17.08
C MET A 176 1.76 -5.05 -17.91
N PHE A 177 2.69 -4.10 -18.12
CA PHE A 177 3.90 -4.36 -18.87
C PHE A 177 4.78 -5.43 -18.23
N TYR A 178 4.77 -5.57 -16.91
CA TYR A 178 5.49 -6.66 -16.27
C TYR A 178 4.79 -8.00 -16.40
N GLY A 179 3.47 -8.04 -16.23
CA GLY A 179 2.67 -9.24 -16.49
C GLY A 179 2.96 -9.78 -17.88
N ILE A 180 3.00 -8.91 -18.88
CA ILE A 180 3.35 -9.27 -20.26
C ILE A 180 4.82 -9.70 -20.37
N ASN A 181 5.76 -8.82 -20.03
CA ASN A 181 7.16 -9.00 -20.42
C ASN A 181 7.96 -9.94 -19.50
N LYS A 182 7.59 -10.04 -18.22
CA LYS A 182 8.34 -10.82 -17.23
C LYS A 182 7.65 -12.13 -16.88
N LEU A 183 6.32 -12.15 -16.87
CA LEU A 183 5.54 -13.33 -16.50
C LEU A 183 5.00 -14.07 -17.73
N GLY A 184 4.87 -13.38 -18.88
CA GLY A 184 4.30 -13.96 -20.09
C GLY A 184 2.78 -14.14 -20.01
N LEU A 185 2.10 -13.33 -19.21
CA LEU A 185 0.64 -13.33 -19.07
C LEU A 185 -0.01 -12.64 -20.26
N ASN A 186 -1.15 -13.16 -20.71
CA ASN A 186 -1.97 -12.59 -21.77
C ASN A 186 -3.46 -12.83 -21.50
N GLY A 187 -4.33 -12.16 -22.26
CA GLY A 187 -5.78 -12.34 -22.19
C GLY A 187 -6.33 -12.25 -20.76
N GLU A 188 -7.19 -13.20 -20.40
CA GLU A 188 -7.84 -13.27 -19.09
C GLU A 188 -6.84 -13.40 -17.93
N SER A 189 -5.74 -14.14 -18.11
CA SER A 189 -4.70 -14.29 -17.07
C SER A 189 -4.04 -12.96 -16.71
N LEU A 190 -3.81 -12.10 -17.71
CA LEU A 190 -3.30 -10.75 -17.48
C LEU A 190 -4.34 -9.86 -16.78
N GLN A 191 -5.62 -9.99 -17.16
CA GLN A 191 -6.72 -9.26 -16.52
C GLN A 191 -6.84 -9.61 -15.03
N ARG A 192 -6.88 -10.90 -14.71
CA ARG A 192 -6.93 -11.40 -13.32
C ARG A 192 -5.75 -10.88 -12.50
N TYR A 193 -4.53 -10.92 -13.05
CA TYR A 193 -3.34 -10.41 -12.40
C TYR A 193 -3.46 -8.92 -12.06
N LEU A 194 -3.92 -8.10 -13.00
CA LEU A 194 -4.09 -6.66 -12.77
C LEU A 194 -5.18 -6.35 -11.75
N ARG A 195 -6.29 -7.10 -11.77
CA ARG A 195 -7.38 -6.93 -10.81
C ARG A 195 -6.94 -7.24 -9.38
N VAL A 196 -6.21 -8.35 -9.18
CA VAL A 196 -5.67 -8.69 -7.86
C VAL A 196 -4.74 -7.60 -7.33
N LEU A 197 -3.81 -7.12 -8.15
CA LEU A 197 -2.89 -6.06 -7.72
C LEU A 197 -3.61 -4.74 -7.44
N TYR A 198 -4.62 -4.40 -8.25
CA TYR A 198 -5.44 -3.22 -8.02
C TYR A 198 -6.20 -3.31 -6.69
N LEU A 199 -6.92 -4.40 -6.47
CA LEU A 199 -7.71 -4.65 -5.25
C LEU A 199 -6.83 -4.73 -4.00
N MET A 200 -5.65 -5.36 -4.10
CA MET A 200 -4.70 -5.33 -2.99
C MET A 200 -4.21 -3.91 -2.69
N GLY A 201 -4.03 -3.06 -3.71
CA GLY A 201 -3.70 -1.65 -3.54
C GLY A 201 -4.84 -0.78 -2.99
N THR A 202 -6.06 -1.33 -2.87
CA THR A 202 -7.18 -0.65 -2.22
C THR A 202 -7.28 -0.96 -0.73
N LEU A 203 -6.63 -2.03 -0.25
CA LEU A 203 -6.54 -2.32 1.19
C LEU A 203 -5.65 -1.25 1.85
N GLU A 204 -6.26 -0.29 2.57
CA GLU A 204 -5.60 0.84 3.24
C GLU A 204 -4.81 0.43 4.51
N VAL A 205 -4.16 -0.73 4.51
CA VAL A 205 -3.50 -1.28 5.71
C VAL A 205 -2.18 -1.91 5.33
N ALA A 206 -1.14 -1.55 6.10
CA ALA A 206 0.23 -2.08 6.13
C ALA A 206 0.92 -2.24 4.75
N PRO A 207 1.99 -1.50 4.44
CA PRO A 207 2.73 -1.72 3.20
C PRO A 207 3.24 -3.17 3.16
N LEU A 208 2.88 -3.89 2.10
CA LEU A 208 3.32 -5.26 1.87
C LEU A 208 4.84 -5.34 1.94
N GLU A 209 5.36 -6.16 2.84
CA GLU A 209 6.80 -6.41 2.88
C GLU A 209 7.17 -7.21 1.62
N ARG A 210 7.94 -6.59 0.71
CA ARG A 210 8.39 -7.14 -0.58
C ARG A 210 7.27 -7.24 -1.65
N PRO A 211 6.71 -6.10 -2.11
CA PRO A 211 5.66 -6.09 -3.14
C PRO A 211 6.08 -6.79 -4.44
N GLY A 212 7.37 -6.77 -4.78
CA GLY A 212 7.90 -7.47 -5.95
C GLY A 212 7.79 -9.00 -5.88
N VAL A 213 7.95 -9.59 -4.69
CA VAL A 213 7.83 -11.05 -4.49
C VAL A 213 6.38 -11.48 -4.63
N LEU A 214 5.47 -10.74 -3.98
CA LEU A 214 4.04 -11.03 -4.07
C LEU A 214 3.54 -10.94 -5.51
N ARG A 215 3.90 -9.87 -6.23
CA ARG A 215 3.64 -9.73 -7.68
C ARG A 215 4.09 -10.94 -8.48
N GLN A 216 5.31 -11.42 -8.24
CA GLN A 216 5.83 -12.58 -8.94
C GLN A 216 5.04 -13.86 -8.59
N MET A 217 4.68 -14.02 -7.33
CA MET A 217 3.90 -15.17 -6.85
C MET A 217 2.49 -15.17 -7.42
N VAL A 218 1.77 -14.04 -7.42
CA VAL A 218 0.44 -13.91 -8.05
C VAL A 218 0.52 -14.25 -9.53
N GLY A 219 1.51 -13.68 -10.23
CA GLY A 219 1.75 -13.97 -11.64
C GLY A 219 1.99 -15.45 -11.92
N LYS A 220 2.83 -16.09 -11.10
CA LYS A 220 3.12 -17.52 -11.19
C LYS A 220 1.89 -18.38 -10.88
N ALA A 221 1.13 -18.03 -9.85
CA ALA A 221 -0.09 -18.74 -9.46
C ALA A 221 -1.12 -18.77 -10.59
N ILE A 222 -1.33 -17.62 -11.24
CA ILE A 222 -2.24 -17.52 -12.39
C ILE A 222 -1.70 -18.32 -13.59
N LYS A 223 -0.41 -18.18 -13.89
CA LYS A 223 0.22 -18.82 -15.05
C LYS A 223 0.23 -20.35 -14.94
N ASP A 224 0.65 -20.85 -13.78
CA ASP A 224 0.87 -22.28 -13.54
C ASP A 224 -0.38 -22.96 -12.95
N ASN A 225 -1.45 -22.18 -12.70
CA ASN A 225 -2.69 -22.62 -12.04
C ASN A 225 -2.44 -23.35 -10.71
N VAL A 226 -1.60 -22.75 -9.88
CA VAL A 226 -1.19 -23.29 -8.57
C VAL A 226 -1.73 -22.45 -7.43
N SER A 227 -2.09 -23.09 -6.32
CA SER A 227 -2.55 -22.42 -5.11
C SER A 227 -1.45 -21.58 -4.48
N LEU A 228 -1.77 -20.37 -4.05
CA LEU A 228 -0.92 -19.53 -3.21
C LEU A 228 -1.06 -19.96 -1.74
N ASN A 229 0.04 -19.93 -0.99
CA ASN A 229 -0.01 -20.10 0.46
C ASN A 229 0.29 -18.76 1.14
N LEU A 230 -0.67 -18.25 1.90
CA LEU A 230 -0.47 -17.12 2.79
C LEU A 230 -0.13 -17.66 4.18
N LEU A 231 1.09 -17.39 4.63
CA LEU A 231 1.49 -17.63 6.01
C LEU A 231 1.50 -16.30 6.76
N THR A 232 1.02 -16.31 7.99
CA THR A 232 1.12 -15.15 8.87
C THR A 232 1.34 -15.61 10.30
N ILE A 233 2.01 -14.80 11.10
CA ILE A 233 2.49 -15.20 12.42
C ILE A 233 1.83 -14.32 13.47
N LYS A 234 1.13 -14.96 14.40
CA LYS A 234 0.55 -14.33 15.59
C LYS A 234 1.48 -14.50 16.78
N CYS A 235 1.95 -13.37 17.29
CA CYS A 235 2.78 -13.32 18.48
C CYS A 235 1.95 -13.57 19.74
N LEU A 236 2.61 -14.10 20.77
CA LEU A 236 2.01 -14.22 22.10
C LEU A 236 2.06 -12.86 22.84
N ARG A 237 0.98 -12.53 23.58
CA ARG A 237 0.89 -11.30 24.38
C ARG A 237 0.99 -11.60 25.86
N PHE A 238 1.95 -11.00 26.53
CA PHE A 238 2.20 -11.21 27.96
C PHE A 238 1.98 -9.93 28.77
N THR A 239 1.46 -10.07 29.98
CA THR A 239 1.43 -9.03 31.01
C THR A 239 2.10 -9.52 32.29
N TYR A 240 2.52 -8.58 33.14
CA TYR A 240 3.15 -8.85 34.43
C TYR A 240 2.28 -8.35 35.57
N PRO A 241 1.23 -9.07 35.97
CA PRO A 241 0.28 -8.55 36.95
C PRO A 241 0.88 -8.55 38.36
N TYR A 242 0.65 -7.47 39.11
CA TYR A 242 1.02 -7.36 40.54
C TYR A 242 2.51 -7.66 40.85
N GLY A 243 3.42 -7.17 40.01
CA GLY A 243 4.86 -7.32 40.22
C GLY A 243 5.50 -8.29 39.24
N ASN A 244 6.00 -9.41 39.74
CA ASN A 244 6.83 -10.33 38.97
C ASN A 244 6.09 -11.58 38.48
N ARG A 245 4.76 -11.55 38.44
CA ARG A 245 3.96 -12.65 37.87
C ARG A 245 3.97 -12.57 36.36
N LEU A 246 3.70 -13.68 35.68
CA LEU A 246 3.50 -13.72 34.23
C LEU A 246 2.09 -14.24 33.93
N LYS A 247 1.40 -13.57 33.00
CA LYS A 247 0.13 -14.03 32.46
C LYS A 247 0.12 -13.87 30.94
N LEU A 248 -0.25 -14.93 30.23
CA LEU A 248 -0.57 -14.86 28.82
C LEU A 248 -1.99 -14.28 28.66
N ILE A 249 -2.13 -13.31 27.77
CA ILE A 249 -3.44 -12.75 27.41
C ILE A 249 -4.04 -13.69 26.36
N THR A 250 -5.03 -14.47 26.78
CA THR A 250 -5.66 -15.49 25.94
C THR A 250 -6.87 -14.98 25.14
N SER A 251 -7.50 -13.89 25.60
CA SER A 251 -8.60 -13.26 24.86
C SER A 251 -8.07 -12.42 23.71
N MET A 252 -8.76 -12.45 22.57
CA MET A 252 -8.46 -11.59 21.42
C MET A 252 -9.18 -10.25 21.45
N ASP A 253 -10.24 -10.13 22.26
CA ASP A 253 -11.03 -8.92 22.38
C ASP A 253 -10.32 -7.87 23.26
N ALA A 254 -10.89 -6.67 23.31
CA ALA A 254 -10.48 -5.63 24.24
C ALA A 254 -10.86 -6.01 25.69
N GLU A 255 -10.09 -6.89 26.31
CA GLU A 255 -10.25 -7.29 27.71
C GLU A 255 -9.28 -6.52 28.62
N GLY A 256 -9.78 -5.94 29.71
CA GLY A 256 -8.94 -5.30 30.71
C GLY A 256 -8.03 -6.31 31.41
N VAL A 257 -6.71 -6.09 31.37
CA VAL A 257 -5.71 -6.93 32.01
C VAL A 257 -4.95 -6.16 33.10
N PRO A 258 -4.69 -6.77 34.27
CA PRO A 258 -3.92 -6.12 35.31
C PRO A 258 -2.45 -5.93 34.91
N SER A 259 -1.92 -4.76 35.19
CA SER A 259 -0.52 -4.37 35.03
C SER A 259 0.30 -4.71 36.28
N ARG A 260 1.60 -4.38 36.25
CA ARG A 260 2.51 -4.56 37.39
C ARG A 260 2.02 -3.89 38.67
N GLU A 261 1.47 -2.70 38.55
CA GLU A 261 0.97 -1.93 39.70
C GLU A 261 -0.45 -2.36 40.12
N GLY A 262 -1.02 -3.37 39.45
CA GLY A 262 -2.41 -3.79 39.65
C GLY A 262 -3.45 -2.88 38.97
N LYS A 263 -3.00 -1.88 38.19
CA LYS A 263 -3.89 -1.04 37.37
C LYS A 263 -4.40 -1.83 36.16
N ILE A 264 -5.62 -1.57 35.73
CA ILE A 264 -6.19 -2.22 34.54
C ILE A 264 -5.72 -1.48 33.28
N HIS A 265 -5.11 -2.23 32.37
CA HIS A 265 -4.72 -1.80 31.02
C HIS A 265 -5.57 -2.54 29.99
N TYR A 266 -5.92 -1.88 28.89
CA TYR A 266 -6.70 -2.47 27.80
C TYR A 266 -5.80 -2.67 26.58
N PRO A 267 -5.34 -3.90 26.30
CA PRO A 267 -4.53 -4.20 25.12
C PRO A 267 -5.35 -3.96 23.85
N LEU A 268 -4.67 -3.67 22.74
CA LEU A 268 -5.33 -3.57 21.45
C LEU A 268 -6.13 -4.84 21.13
N ASN A 269 -7.31 -4.62 20.58
CA ASN A 269 -8.18 -5.66 20.07
C ASN A 269 -7.55 -6.31 18.84
N GLU A 270 -7.36 -7.63 18.87
CA GLU A 270 -6.80 -8.41 17.76
C GLU A 270 -7.86 -8.99 16.83
N ALA A 271 -9.15 -8.81 17.15
CA ALA A 271 -10.27 -9.33 16.38
C ALA A 271 -10.31 -8.78 14.95
N ASN A 272 -10.02 -7.50 14.75
CA ASN A 272 -10.07 -6.80 13.45
C ASN A 272 -9.05 -7.37 12.43
N TYR A 273 -8.01 -8.06 12.92
CA TYR A 273 -7.02 -8.67 12.03
C TYR A 273 -7.61 -9.80 11.19
N PHE A 274 -8.59 -10.53 11.71
CA PHE A 274 -9.22 -11.62 10.96
C PHE A 274 -10.16 -11.10 9.90
N ASP A 275 -10.85 -9.99 10.18
CA ASP A 275 -11.65 -9.29 9.18
C ASP A 275 -10.77 -8.87 7.99
N TYR A 276 -9.57 -8.34 8.27
CA TYR A 276 -8.56 -8.06 7.24
C TYR A 276 -8.10 -9.30 6.47
N LEU A 277 -7.79 -10.42 7.15
CA LEU A 277 -7.37 -11.65 6.47
C LEU A 277 -8.47 -12.21 5.57
N HIS A 278 -9.75 -12.06 5.96
CA HIS A 278 -10.89 -12.43 5.14
C HIS A 278 -11.01 -11.53 3.92
N GLU A 279 -10.95 -10.21 4.08
CA GLU A 279 -10.96 -9.26 2.95
C GLU A 279 -9.81 -9.55 1.96
N PHE A 280 -8.61 -9.81 2.50
CA PHE A 280 -7.45 -10.17 1.71
C PHE A 280 -7.68 -11.48 0.94
N SER A 281 -8.16 -12.53 1.61
CA SER A 281 -8.43 -13.83 0.98
C SER A 281 -9.56 -13.75 -0.05
N ASP A 282 -10.53 -12.89 0.20
CA ASP A 282 -11.65 -12.65 -0.71
C ASP A 282 -11.14 -12.14 -2.05
N ILE A 283 -10.20 -11.19 -2.09
CA ILE A 283 -9.62 -10.65 -3.34
C ILE A 283 -9.14 -11.78 -4.27
N PHE A 284 -8.39 -12.74 -3.75
CA PHE A 284 -7.89 -13.88 -4.52
C PHE A 284 -9.02 -14.79 -4.98
N THR A 285 -10.00 -15.02 -4.09
CA THR A 285 -11.18 -15.85 -4.38
C THR A 285 -12.04 -15.24 -5.49
N GLN A 286 -12.24 -13.91 -5.54
CA GLN A 286 -13.02 -13.25 -6.60
C GLN A 286 -12.36 -13.43 -7.97
N GLU A 287 -11.03 -13.51 -8.00
CA GLU A 287 -10.24 -13.65 -9.21
C GLU A 287 -9.83 -15.12 -9.46
N HIS A 288 -10.55 -16.08 -8.86
CA HIS A 288 -10.36 -17.53 -9.05
C HIS A 288 -8.94 -18.03 -8.75
N ILE A 289 -8.23 -17.38 -7.82
CA ILE A 289 -6.92 -17.84 -7.34
C ILE A 289 -7.15 -18.51 -5.99
N VAL A 290 -6.74 -19.78 -5.89
CA VAL A 290 -6.84 -20.52 -4.63
C VAL A 290 -5.78 -19.98 -3.68
N LEU A 291 -6.22 -19.41 -2.55
CA LEU A 291 -5.35 -18.96 -1.46
C LEU A 291 -5.56 -19.84 -0.23
N ASN A 292 -4.52 -20.53 0.20
CA ASN A 292 -4.50 -21.26 1.46
C ASN A 292 -3.93 -20.36 2.55
N THR A 293 -4.77 -19.90 3.46
CA THR A 293 -4.34 -19.01 4.55
C THR A 293 -4.06 -19.81 5.81
N THR A 294 -2.86 -19.67 6.35
CA THR A 294 -2.44 -20.30 7.62
C THR A 294 -1.90 -19.25 8.59
N VAL A 295 -2.45 -19.25 9.79
CA VAL A 295 -2.02 -18.43 10.92
C VAL A 295 -1.20 -19.30 11.87
N LEU A 296 0.06 -18.92 12.05
CA LEU A 296 1.01 -19.60 12.93
C LEU A 296 1.07 -18.87 14.27
N VAL A 297 0.68 -19.53 15.35
CA VAL A 297 0.86 -19.00 16.70
C VAL A 297 2.31 -19.26 17.12
N ALA A 298 3.07 -18.21 17.43
CA ALA A 298 4.50 -18.29 17.76
C ALA A 298 4.73 -18.87 19.17
N ASP A 299 4.43 -20.15 19.35
CA ASP A 299 4.54 -20.86 20.63
C ASP A 299 5.98 -20.97 21.17
N LEU A 300 6.96 -20.94 20.27
CA LEU A 300 8.39 -20.93 20.60
C LEU A 300 8.86 -19.61 21.27
N ASP A 301 8.07 -18.54 21.13
CA ASP A 301 8.39 -17.22 21.68
C ASP A 301 8.57 -17.23 23.19
N LEU A 302 7.77 -18.05 23.89
CA LEU A 302 7.82 -18.15 25.34
C LEU A 302 9.17 -18.71 25.81
N GLN A 303 9.71 -19.70 25.10
CA GLN A 303 11.03 -20.28 25.39
C GLN A 303 12.18 -19.30 25.13
N ASP A 304 12.08 -18.46 24.10
CA ASP A 304 13.06 -17.39 23.85
C ASP A 304 13.07 -16.33 24.96
N TYR A 305 11.89 -16.09 25.55
CA TYR A 305 11.71 -15.10 26.61
C TYR A 305 12.09 -15.65 28.00
N PHE A 306 11.80 -16.91 28.26
CA PHE A 306 12.04 -17.61 29.53
C PHE A 306 12.61 -19.02 29.27
N PRO A 307 13.91 -19.14 28.95
CA PRO A 307 14.53 -20.42 28.62
C PRO A 307 14.80 -21.25 29.88
N ASP A 308 14.45 -22.54 29.88
CA ASP A 308 14.53 -23.42 31.06
C ASP A 308 15.82 -23.26 31.91
N GLY A 309 15.61 -23.11 33.23
CA GLY A 309 16.65 -23.33 34.24
C GLY A 309 17.62 -22.18 34.56
N LYS A 310 17.36 -20.92 34.18
CA LYS A 310 18.29 -19.79 34.50
C LYS A 310 17.66 -18.42 34.76
N GLY A 311 17.69 -17.96 36.02
CA GLY A 311 17.71 -16.53 36.37
C GLY A 311 16.50 -15.71 35.90
N HIS A 312 15.32 -16.33 35.82
CA HIS A 312 14.09 -15.63 35.49
C HIS A 312 13.59 -14.89 36.74
N PHE A 313 13.05 -13.70 36.54
CA PHE A 313 12.48 -12.87 37.62
C PHE A 313 11.04 -13.28 37.93
N VAL A 314 10.49 -14.18 37.13
CA VAL A 314 9.13 -14.69 37.16
C VAL A 314 9.16 -16.12 37.73
N PRO A 315 8.18 -16.52 38.56
CA PRO A 315 8.08 -17.89 39.07
C PRO A 315 7.92 -18.95 37.97
N ASP A 316 8.56 -20.11 38.12
CA ASP A 316 8.49 -21.22 37.16
C ASP A 316 7.05 -21.72 36.92
N ASN A 317 6.22 -21.72 37.98
CA ASN A 317 4.81 -22.08 37.87
C ASN A 317 4.04 -21.16 36.90
N ASP A 318 4.36 -19.86 36.87
CA ASP A 318 3.71 -18.93 35.94
C ASP A 318 4.16 -19.18 34.48
N ILE A 319 5.41 -19.61 34.27
CA ILE A 319 5.92 -19.98 32.96
C ILE A 319 5.24 -21.26 32.47
N GLN A 320 5.09 -22.26 33.35
CA GLN A 320 4.36 -23.49 33.04
C GLN A 320 2.88 -23.21 32.72
N MET A 321 2.20 -22.38 33.52
CA MET A 321 0.83 -21.95 33.24
C MET A 321 0.73 -21.19 31.90
N ALA A 322 1.70 -20.32 31.60
CA ALA A 322 1.74 -19.64 30.31
C ALA A 322 1.90 -20.62 29.14
N HIS A 323 2.65 -21.72 29.32
CA HIS A 323 2.74 -22.79 28.33
C HIS A 323 1.39 -23.49 28.09
N GLU A 324 0.65 -23.77 29.15
CA GLU A 324 -0.71 -24.35 29.05
C GLU A 324 -1.68 -23.37 28.37
N ASP A 325 -1.61 -22.08 28.72
CA ASP A 325 -2.45 -21.02 28.15
C ASP A 325 -2.22 -20.80 26.65
N ILE A 326 -1.07 -21.18 26.07
CA ILE A 326 -0.83 -21.09 24.62
C ILE A 326 -1.87 -21.92 23.85
N GLN A 327 -2.25 -23.10 24.36
CA GLN A 327 -3.27 -23.93 23.71
C GLN A 327 -4.62 -23.23 23.73
N LYS A 328 -4.98 -22.61 24.85
CA LYS A 328 -6.21 -21.83 24.99
C LYS A 328 -6.23 -20.62 24.06
N TYR A 329 -5.12 -19.88 23.98
CA TYR A 329 -4.98 -18.78 23.02
C TYR A 329 -5.13 -19.28 21.57
N THR A 330 -4.45 -20.38 21.22
CA THR A 330 -4.55 -20.98 19.88
C THR A 330 -5.98 -21.38 19.52
N GLN A 331 -6.74 -21.94 20.47
CA GLN A 331 -8.16 -22.26 20.29
C GLN A 331 -9.01 -21.01 20.08
N ASN A 332 -8.76 -19.94 20.84
CA ASN A 332 -9.47 -18.66 20.66
C ASN A 332 -9.18 -18.06 19.27
N VAL A 333 -7.91 -18.07 18.84
CA VAL A 333 -7.48 -17.66 17.50
C VAL A 333 -8.20 -18.49 16.42
N GLN A 334 -8.23 -19.81 16.58
CA GLN A 334 -8.94 -20.71 15.67
C GLN A 334 -10.44 -20.43 15.61
N SER A 335 -11.07 -20.21 16.76
CA SER A 335 -12.50 -19.88 16.82
C SER A 335 -12.81 -18.55 16.13
N ARG A 336 -11.92 -17.55 16.21
CA ARG A 336 -12.10 -16.25 15.57
C ARG A 336 -11.80 -16.27 14.07
N ALA A 337 -10.84 -17.09 13.64
CA ALA A 337 -10.42 -17.19 12.25
C ALA A 337 -11.50 -17.74 11.31
N GLY A 338 -12.49 -18.47 11.84
CA GLY A 338 -13.60 -18.99 11.05
C GLY A 338 -13.19 -20.05 10.01
N GLY A 339 -14.08 -20.30 9.05
CA GLY A 339 -13.86 -21.30 8.00
C GLY A 339 -12.86 -20.84 6.95
N GLY A 340 -11.96 -21.74 6.51
CA GLY A 340 -11.02 -21.49 5.41
C GLY A 340 -9.64 -20.97 5.84
N ILE A 341 -9.45 -20.61 7.12
CA ILE A 341 -8.14 -20.26 7.69
C ILE A 341 -7.66 -21.39 8.61
N VAL A 342 -6.46 -21.89 8.35
CA VAL A 342 -5.82 -22.90 9.20
C VAL A 342 -5.07 -22.20 10.34
N VAL A 343 -5.28 -22.62 11.58
CA VAL A 343 -4.55 -22.08 12.75
C VAL A 343 -3.75 -23.18 13.41
N LEU A 344 -2.44 -23.00 13.53
CA LEU A 344 -1.53 -23.99 14.10
C LEU A 344 -0.44 -23.32 14.95
N PRO A 345 0.09 -23.98 16.00
CA PRO A 345 1.35 -23.58 16.62
C PRO A 345 2.50 -23.64 15.60
N LEU A 346 3.45 -22.69 15.67
CA LEU A 346 4.62 -22.64 14.80
C LEU A 346 5.43 -23.92 14.89
N SER A 347 5.67 -24.44 16.10
CA SER A 347 6.40 -25.71 16.31
C SER A 347 5.71 -26.90 15.65
N ARG A 348 4.38 -26.88 15.55
CA ARG A 348 3.61 -27.94 14.87
C ARG A 348 3.79 -27.84 13.36
N HIS A 349 3.65 -26.64 12.81
CA HIS A 349 3.86 -26.41 11.37
C HIS A 349 5.29 -26.79 10.93
N LEU A 350 6.32 -26.38 11.68
CA LEU A 350 7.70 -26.74 11.40
C LEU A 350 7.94 -28.26 11.37
N ARG A 351 7.27 -29.02 12.25
CA ARG A 351 7.36 -30.49 12.27
C ARG A 351 6.59 -31.14 11.12
N GLU A 352 5.34 -30.74 10.90
CA GLU A 352 4.48 -31.31 9.84
C GLU A 352 5.08 -31.08 8.44
N HIS A 353 5.83 -30.00 8.25
CA HIS A 353 6.50 -29.67 6.99
C HIS A 353 7.99 -30.05 6.92
N ASN A 354 8.53 -30.78 7.89
CA ASN A 354 9.95 -31.18 7.95
C ASN A 354 10.95 -29.99 7.91
N LEU A 355 10.56 -28.83 8.44
CA LEU A 355 11.38 -27.61 8.46
C LEU A 355 12.10 -27.40 9.80
N GLN A 356 11.73 -28.15 10.85
CA GLN A 356 12.25 -27.99 12.21
C GLN A 356 13.79 -27.99 12.28
N GLN A 357 14.44 -28.96 11.63
CA GLN A 357 15.91 -29.06 11.66
C GLN A 357 16.58 -27.86 11.01
N ALA A 358 16.07 -27.40 9.87
CA ALA A 358 16.60 -26.22 9.17
C ALA A 358 16.41 -24.94 10.01
N TYR A 359 15.23 -24.80 10.63
CA TYR A 359 14.91 -23.69 11.53
C TYR A 359 15.91 -23.63 12.70
N ASP A 360 16.10 -24.75 13.40
CA ASP A 360 16.99 -24.84 14.57
C ASP A 360 18.46 -24.59 14.20
N GLN A 361 18.91 -25.09 13.04
CA GLN A 361 20.27 -24.85 12.53
C GLN A 361 20.53 -23.36 12.28
N ILE A 362 19.62 -22.67 11.58
CA ILE A 362 19.75 -21.23 11.32
C ILE A 362 19.71 -20.44 12.63
N ARG A 363 18.76 -20.76 13.51
CA ARG A 363 18.63 -20.12 14.82
C ARG A 363 19.93 -20.25 15.63
N SER A 364 20.50 -21.45 15.74
CA SER A 364 21.74 -21.68 16.48
C SER A 364 22.93 -20.91 15.89
N LEU A 365 23.05 -20.89 14.56
CA LEU A 365 24.12 -20.20 13.84
C LEU A 365 24.06 -18.68 14.09
N VAL A 366 22.88 -18.08 13.90
CA VAL A 366 22.64 -16.65 14.12
C VAL A 366 22.86 -16.27 15.58
N MET A 367 22.31 -17.05 16.52
CA MET A 367 22.48 -16.79 17.95
C MET A 367 23.95 -16.78 18.36
N THR A 368 24.74 -17.74 17.86
CA THR A 368 26.20 -17.81 18.12
C THR A 368 26.93 -16.60 17.56
N ASP A 369 26.59 -16.18 16.33
CA ASP A 369 27.17 -15.00 15.69
C ASP A 369 26.92 -13.70 16.48
N LEU A 370 25.65 -13.49 16.88
CA LEU A 370 25.22 -12.31 17.62
C LEU A 370 25.84 -12.26 19.03
N LEU A 371 25.92 -13.40 19.72
CA LEU A 371 26.57 -13.47 21.03
C LEU A 371 28.08 -13.21 20.95
N ALA A 372 28.73 -13.65 19.87
CA ALA A 372 30.15 -13.42 19.63
C ALA A 372 30.48 -12.06 18.98
N ASN A 373 29.48 -11.22 18.69
CA ASN A 373 29.63 -9.91 18.03
C ASN A 373 30.40 -9.99 16.70
N LYS A 374 30.11 -11.02 15.90
CA LYS A 374 30.77 -11.27 14.60
C LYS A 374 30.19 -10.44 13.45
N ARG A 375 28.98 -9.88 13.62
CA ARG A 375 28.31 -8.92 12.71
C ARG A 375 27.98 -9.48 11.33
N THR A 376 27.85 -10.80 11.20
CA THR A 376 27.56 -11.44 9.91
C THR A 376 26.11 -11.20 9.48
N TYR A 377 25.18 -11.27 10.44
CA TYR A 377 23.74 -11.13 10.17
C TYR A 377 23.19 -9.74 10.48
N LEU A 378 23.65 -9.12 11.58
CA LEU A 378 23.19 -7.81 12.02
C LEU A 378 24.36 -6.95 12.52
N PRO A 379 24.34 -5.63 12.25
CA PRO A 379 25.23 -4.68 12.90
C PRO A 379 25.02 -4.65 14.41
N GLU A 380 26.12 -4.64 15.16
CA GLU A 380 26.10 -4.63 16.64
C GLU A 380 25.31 -3.45 17.23
N GLY A 381 25.34 -2.27 16.60
CA GLY A 381 24.58 -1.12 17.07
C GLY A 381 23.06 -1.35 17.11
N ILE A 382 22.52 -2.16 16.19
CA ILE A 382 21.09 -2.53 16.17
C ILE A 382 20.79 -3.49 17.33
N VAL A 383 21.68 -4.47 17.56
CA VAL A 383 21.56 -5.44 18.65
C VAL A 383 21.62 -4.71 20.00
N GLU A 384 22.64 -3.88 20.22
CA GLU A 384 22.85 -3.15 21.48
C GLU A 384 21.71 -2.18 21.81
N THR A 385 21.10 -1.55 20.81
CA THR A 385 19.91 -0.70 21.02
C THR A 385 18.76 -1.52 21.62
N ARG A 386 18.51 -2.73 21.09
CA ARG A 386 17.49 -3.64 21.62
C ARG A 386 17.85 -4.17 23.01
N VAL A 387 19.13 -4.50 23.24
CA VAL A 387 19.63 -4.93 24.55
C VAL A 387 19.44 -3.83 25.59
N ASN A 388 19.79 -2.59 25.27
CA ASN A 388 19.58 -1.42 26.13
C ASN A 388 18.10 -1.25 26.48
N TYR A 389 17.24 -1.21 25.47
CA TYR A 389 15.80 -1.09 25.68
C TYR A 389 15.26 -2.20 26.58
N ARG A 390 15.64 -3.45 26.29
CA ARG A 390 15.24 -4.63 27.07
C ARG A 390 15.72 -4.55 28.51
N TYR A 391 16.97 -4.18 28.71
CA TYR A 391 17.59 -4.05 30.02
C TYR A 391 16.88 -2.99 30.86
N GLU A 392 16.67 -1.79 30.33
CA GLU A 392 15.96 -0.70 31.03
C GLU A 392 14.51 -1.07 31.31
N SER A 393 13.82 -1.68 30.35
CA SER A 393 12.44 -2.12 30.53
C SER A 393 12.31 -3.18 31.61
N ASN A 394 13.17 -4.20 31.62
CA ASN A 394 13.16 -5.22 32.65
C ASN A 394 13.58 -4.63 34.02
N LYS A 395 14.52 -3.68 34.06
CA LYS A 395 14.92 -2.99 35.29
C LYS A 395 13.76 -2.21 35.86
N LYS A 396 13.00 -1.51 35.00
CA LYS A 396 11.76 -0.83 35.37
C LYS A 396 10.72 -1.79 35.93
N ILE A 397 10.56 -3.00 35.39
CA ILE A 397 9.51 -3.97 35.79
C ILE A 397 9.91 -4.86 36.98
N PHE A 398 11.19 -5.19 37.15
CA PHE A 398 11.61 -6.18 38.15
C PHE A 398 12.65 -5.66 39.15
N GLY A 399 13.10 -4.40 39.03
CA GLY A 399 13.98 -3.73 40.00
C GLY A 399 15.48 -4.04 39.87
N ILE A 400 15.87 -5.27 39.54
CA ILE A 400 17.28 -5.68 39.35
C ILE A 400 17.39 -6.56 38.11
N GLN A 401 18.39 -6.32 37.24
CA GLN A 401 18.56 -7.06 35.99
C GLN A 401 20.02 -7.28 35.59
N ASN A 402 20.28 -8.44 34.98
CA ASN A 402 21.55 -8.75 34.37
C ASN A 402 21.52 -8.36 32.89
N ARG A 403 22.38 -7.43 32.49
CA ARG A 403 22.52 -7.01 31.08
C ARG A 403 22.87 -8.18 30.15
N ASN A 404 23.67 -9.14 30.61
CA ASN A 404 24.00 -10.33 29.82
C ASN A 404 22.76 -11.19 29.55
N LEU A 405 21.86 -11.31 30.54
CA LEU A 405 20.59 -12.02 30.36
C LEU A 405 19.67 -11.28 29.36
N ALA A 406 19.62 -9.94 29.42
CA ALA A 406 18.92 -9.14 28.42
C ALA A 406 19.50 -9.37 27.01
N ARG A 407 20.84 -9.42 26.88
CA ARG A 407 21.53 -9.73 25.62
C ARG A 407 21.18 -11.12 25.09
N THR A 408 21.29 -12.16 25.91
CA THR A 408 20.96 -13.54 25.51
C THR A 408 19.53 -13.65 24.98
N ARG A 409 18.55 -13.04 25.66
CA ARG A 409 17.15 -13.05 25.22
C ARG A 409 16.94 -12.29 23.91
N VAL A 410 17.53 -11.11 23.77
CA VAL A 410 17.45 -10.34 22.52
C VAL A 410 18.08 -11.12 21.36
N CYS A 411 19.25 -11.74 21.57
CA CYS A 411 19.88 -12.55 20.54
C CYS A 411 19.05 -13.79 20.18
N ALA A 412 18.43 -14.46 21.15
CA ALA A 412 17.55 -15.61 20.90
C ALA A 412 16.33 -15.20 20.04
N GLN A 413 15.66 -14.10 20.40
CA GLN A 413 14.52 -13.56 19.64
C GLN A 413 14.92 -13.17 18.21
N LEU A 414 16.06 -12.48 18.05
CA LEU A 414 16.59 -12.13 16.74
C LEU A 414 16.91 -13.38 15.92
N ALA A 415 17.50 -14.40 16.54
CA ALA A 415 17.83 -15.65 15.86
C ALA A 415 16.57 -16.41 15.41
N SER A 416 15.55 -16.51 16.26
CA SER A 416 14.25 -17.10 15.90
C SER A 416 13.58 -16.33 14.76
N LEU A 417 13.61 -15.00 14.83
CA LEU A 417 13.16 -14.12 13.75
C LEU A 417 13.84 -14.43 12.41
N PHE A 418 15.18 -14.50 12.40
CA PHE A 418 15.94 -14.87 11.19
C PHE A 418 15.60 -16.28 10.70
N ALA A 419 15.36 -17.23 11.61
CA ALA A 419 15.03 -18.61 11.26
C ALA A 419 13.66 -18.76 10.60
N LEU A 420 12.74 -17.79 10.75
CA LEU A 420 11.46 -17.76 10.02
C LEU A 420 11.63 -17.71 8.50
N GLN A 421 12.80 -17.34 7.98
CA GLN A 421 13.08 -17.46 6.54
C GLN A 421 12.94 -18.89 6.00
N THR A 422 13.03 -19.91 6.86
CA THR A 422 12.79 -21.31 6.48
C THR A 422 11.34 -21.58 6.08
N LEU A 423 10.40 -20.72 6.49
CA LEU A 423 9.00 -20.77 6.07
C LEU A 423 8.79 -20.19 4.66
N ALA A 424 9.75 -19.41 4.16
CA ALA A 424 9.67 -18.83 2.83
C ALA A 424 9.98 -19.91 1.77
N GLY A 425 9.06 -20.08 0.83
CA GLY A 425 9.18 -21.04 -0.26
C GLY A 425 8.64 -20.49 -1.57
N ASN A 426 8.80 -21.25 -2.65
CA ASN A 426 8.09 -20.96 -3.89
C ASN A 426 6.58 -20.95 -3.59
N ILE A 427 5.91 -19.82 -3.86
CA ILE A 427 4.44 -19.67 -3.76
C ILE A 427 3.93 -19.44 -2.31
N THR A 428 4.84 -19.31 -1.33
CA THR A 428 4.48 -18.94 0.06
C THR A 428 4.95 -17.53 0.38
N PHE A 429 4.03 -16.65 0.76
CA PHE A 429 4.39 -15.31 1.24
C PHE A 429 3.97 -15.10 2.70
N LEU A 430 4.77 -14.29 3.38
CA LEU A 430 4.58 -13.95 4.79
C LEU A 430 3.90 -12.59 4.89
N LEU A 431 2.73 -12.54 5.51
CA LEU A 431 2.09 -11.28 5.87
C LEU A 431 2.50 -10.88 7.29
N ALA A 432 3.19 -9.75 7.37
CA ALA A 432 3.53 -9.08 8.61
C ALA A 432 2.27 -8.46 9.25
N GLU A 433 2.10 -8.63 10.55
CA GLU A 433 1.12 -7.85 11.30
C GLU A 433 1.70 -6.47 11.61
N ASP A 434 1.22 -5.42 10.92
CA ASP A 434 1.56 -4.03 11.25
C ASP A 434 0.53 -3.45 12.24
N LYS A 435 0.92 -3.31 13.51
CA LYS A 435 0.13 -2.64 14.56
C LYS A 435 0.51 -1.15 14.72
N GLY A 436 0.78 -0.44 13.62
CA GLY A 436 0.98 1.01 13.66
C GLY A 436 2.07 1.47 14.65
N LEU A 437 1.72 2.39 15.57
CA LEU A 437 2.68 2.97 16.53
C LEU A 437 3.19 2.00 17.60
N GLU A 438 2.49 0.88 17.87
CA GLU A 438 2.96 -0.13 18.83
C GLU A 438 4.20 -0.88 18.31
N ASN A 439 4.32 -0.98 16.97
CA ASN A 439 5.49 -1.53 16.28
C ASN A 439 6.59 -0.49 15.99
N LYS A 440 6.38 0.80 16.33
CA LYS A 440 7.42 1.81 16.16
C LYS A 440 8.36 1.86 17.36
N LEU A 441 9.20 0.84 17.47
CA LEU A 441 10.60 0.98 17.91
C LEU A 441 11.38 -0.33 17.81
N ILE A 442 11.32 -1.01 16.67
CA ILE A 442 12.27 -2.09 16.37
C ILE A 442 12.68 -2.02 14.88
N GLY A 443 13.53 -1.04 14.56
CA GLY A 443 14.47 -0.91 13.43
C GLY A 443 14.06 -1.33 12.00
N GLY A 444 13.71 -0.36 11.15
CA GLY A 444 14.04 -0.38 9.71
C GLY A 444 15.52 0.01 9.50
N LYS A 445 16.22 -0.25 8.38
CA LYS A 445 15.86 -0.60 7.00
C LYS A 445 16.98 -1.48 6.38
N GLN A 446 16.60 -2.62 5.81
CA GLN A 446 17.22 -3.40 4.69
C GLN A 446 18.70 -3.85 4.77
N LYS A 447 19.02 -5.12 4.43
CA LYS A 447 19.05 -5.61 3.04
C LYS A 447 18.32 -6.91 2.66
N GLU A 448 17.72 -7.66 3.58
CA GLU A 448 16.87 -8.83 3.21
C GLU A 448 15.64 -8.96 4.12
N GLY A 449 14.86 -7.88 4.26
CA GLY A 449 13.89 -7.67 5.35
C GLY A 449 12.96 -8.86 5.66
N LEU A 450 13.00 -9.33 6.90
CA LEU A 450 11.96 -10.11 7.57
C LEU A 450 11.18 -9.17 8.51
N PRO A 451 9.84 -9.25 8.55
CA PRO A 451 9.02 -8.42 9.42
C PRO A 451 9.16 -8.75 10.91
N VAL A 452 8.78 -7.74 11.69
CA VAL A 452 8.73 -7.63 13.15
C VAL A 452 7.95 -8.78 13.81
N VAL A 453 8.55 -9.41 14.84
CA VAL A 453 7.89 -10.29 15.81
C VAL A 453 8.10 -9.70 17.20
N PHE A 454 7.06 -9.88 18.03
CA PHE A 454 6.81 -9.40 19.38
C PHE A 454 6.26 -7.98 19.52
N VAL A 455 4.96 -7.89 19.78
CA VAL A 455 4.40 -6.77 20.56
C VAL A 455 4.50 -7.13 22.04
N LYS A 456 5.58 -6.69 22.68
CA LYS A 456 5.50 -6.41 24.12
C LYS A 456 4.50 -5.27 24.25
N LEU A 457 3.34 -5.52 24.88
CA LEU A 457 2.40 -4.45 25.17
C LEU A 457 3.15 -3.35 25.94
N ARG A 458 3.07 -2.13 25.42
CA ARG A 458 3.67 -0.98 26.07
C ARG A 458 2.87 -0.71 27.34
N ASP A 459 3.55 -0.76 28.48
CA ASP A 459 3.09 -0.01 29.64
C ASP A 459 3.39 1.46 29.36
N GLU A 460 2.52 2.15 28.60
CA GLU A 460 2.50 3.61 28.63
C GLU A 460 1.95 4.03 29.99
N ALA A 461 2.72 4.89 30.66
CA ALA A 461 2.35 5.56 31.91
C ALA A 461 1.90 6.98 31.58
#